data_AF-A0A387B7W2-F1
#
_entry.id   AF-A0A387B7W2-F1
#
_cell.length_a   1.000
_cell.length_b   1.000
_cell.length_c   1.000
_cell.angle_alpha   90.00
_cell.angle_beta   90.00
_cell.angle_gamma   90.00
#
_symmetry.space_group_name_H-M   'P 1'
#
loop_
_entity.id
_entity.type
_entity.pdbx_description
1 polymer ?
#
loop_
_entity_poly.entity_id
_entity_poly.type
_entity_poly.pdbx_seq_one_letter_code
_entity_poly.pdbx_strand_id
1 'polypeptide(L)'
;MEIKINEESYFTVEEVMKKTGLSENSLKSYKSSRFPEIKEMVVKIGGKTLYSKKAIDFLNNRKTEMGFTEAIELAGIEFPSKKEAAAYFGFPPEDLSRYLRVKKAIEAVEKN
;
A
#
# COMPACT_ATOMS: atom_id res chain seq x y z
N MET A 1 -8.24 -0.09 18.81
CA MET A 1 -9.30 -0.79 19.52
C MET A 1 -10.08 -1.66 18.54
N GLU A 2 -9.98 -2.99 18.66
CA GLU A 2 -10.84 -3.91 17.93
C GLU A 2 -12.29 -3.79 18.42
N ILE A 3 -13.23 -3.68 17.50
CA ILE A 3 -14.66 -3.57 17.75
C ILE A 3 -15.33 -4.71 16.99
N LYS A 4 -16.09 -5.56 17.68
CA LYS A 4 -16.85 -6.63 17.05
C LYS A 4 -18.25 -6.15 16.70
N ILE A 5 -18.66 -6.34 15.45
CA ILE A 5 -19.98 -5.97 14.93
C ILE A 5 -20.48 -7.16 14.11
N ASN A 6 -21.61 -7.75 14.47
CA ASN A 6 -22.18 -8.91 13.77
C ASN A 6 -21.15 -10.02 13.50
N GLU A 7 -20.38 -10.39 14.54
CA GLU A 7 -19.30 -11.40 14.48
C GLU A 7 -18.08 -11.03 13.62
N GLU A 8 -18.08 -9.88 12.94
CA GLU A 8 -16.94 -9.35 12.21
C GLU A 8 -16.10 -8.38 13.06
N SER A 9 -14.78 -8.48 12.91
CA SER A 9 -13.82 -7.57 13.57
C SER A 9 -13.58 -6.31 12.74
N TYR A 10 -13.74 -5.17 13.40
CA TYR A 10 -13.48 -3.83 12.87
C TYR A 10 -12.40 -3.12 13.68
N PHE A 11 -11.62 -2.31 13.00
CA PHE A 11 -10.44 -1.64 13.56
C PHE A 11 -10.54 -0.12 13.37
N THR A 12 -10.10 0.64 14.37
CA THR A 12 -10.04 2.09 14.26
C THR A 12 -8.96 2.53 13.28
N VAL A 13 -9.06 3.77 12.77
CA VAL A 13 -8.02 4.39 11.91
C VAL A 13 -6.62 4.17 12.48
N GLU A 14 -6.43 4.47 13.76
CA GLU A 14 -5.14 4.31 14.45
C GLU A 14 -4.60 2.88 14.42
N GLU A 15 -5.45 1.87 14.56
CA GLU A 15 -5.04 0.48 14.47
C GLU A 15 -4.70 0.06 13.06
N VAL A 16 -5.48 0.51 12.08
CA VAL A 16 -5.20 0.24 10.67
C VAL A 16 -3.85 0.84 10.30
N MET A 17 -3.55 2.06 10.76
CA MET A 17 -2.23 2.67 10.57
C MET A 17 -1.12 1.82 11.18
N LYS A 18 -1.30 1.30 12.41
CA LYS A 18 -0.32 0.40 13.04
C LYS A 18 -0.15 -0.93 12.29
N LYS A 19 -1.23 -1.53 11.80
CA LYS A 19 -1.23 -2.83 11.11
C LYS A 19 -0.72 -2.76 9.68
N THR A 20 -1.02 -1.66 8.97
CA THR A 20 -0.66 -1.48 7.54
C THR A 20 0.61 -0.64 7.36
N GLY A 21 1.00 0.14 8.38
CA GLY A 21 2.07 1.14 8.29
C GLY A 21 1.70 2.34 7.42
N LEU A 22 0.43 2.50 7.03
CA LEU A 22 -0.04 3.60 6.20
C LEU A 22 -0.32 4.85 7.05
N SER A 23 -0.11 6.03 6.44
CA SER A 23 -0.52 7.30 7.05
C SER A 23 -2.03 7.50 6.98
N GLU A 24 -2.58 8.36 7.84
CA GLU A 24 -4.00 8.73 7.77
C GLU A 24 -4.37 9.34 6.39
N ASN A 25 -3.47 10.14 5.81
CA ASN A 25 -3.67 10.69 4.47
C ASN A 25 -3.70 9.60 3.38
N SER A 26 -2.85 8.58 3.50
CA SER A 26 -2.90 7.41 2.62
C SER A 26 -4.27 6.73 2.73
N LEU A 27 -4.77 6.49 3.94
CA LEU A 27 -6.08 5.88 4.16
C LEU A 27 -7.23 6.73 3.58
N LYS A 28 -7.18 8.06 3.73
CA LYS A 28 -8.14 8.98 3.08
C LYS A 28 -8.08 8.90 1.56
N SER A 29 -6.88 8.81 0.99
CA SER A 29 -6.66 8.65 -0.45
C SER A 29 -7.24 7.33 -0.97
N TYR A 30 -7.08 6.23 -0.24
CA TYR A 30 -7.69 4.95 -0.59
C TYR A 30 -9.22 5.02 -0.60
N LYS A 31 -9.84 5.80 0.28
CA LYS A 31 -11.30 6.03 0.28
C LYS A 31 -11.82 6.94 -0.85
N SER A 32 -10.95 7.44 -1.71
CA SER A 32 -11.34 8.23 -2.88
C SER A 32 -12.12 7.40 -3.90
N SER A 33 -12.65 8.04 -4.95
CA SER A 33 -13.34 7.39 -6.06
C SER A 33 -12.47 6.37 -6.82
N ARG A 34 -11.15 6.38 -6.61
CA ARG A 34 -10.21 5.47 -7.26
C ARG A 34 -10.31 4.02 -6.78
N PHE A 35 -10.80 3.77 -5.57
CA PHE A 35 -10.99 2.42 -5.01
C PHE A 35 -12.39 2.30 -4.39
N PRO A 36 -13.44 2.12 -5.20
CA PRO A 36 -14.80 2.06 -4.69
C PRO A 36 -15.01 0.87 -3.74
N GLU A 37 -14.33 -0.24 -4.00
CA GLU A 37 -14.33 -1.48 -3.22
C GLU A 37 -14.00 -1.29 -1.72
N ILE A 38 -13.14 -0.32 -1.37
CA ILE A 38 -12.82 -0.09 0.05
C ILE A 38 -14.01 0.49 0.83
N LYS A 39 -14.98 1.13 0.15
CA LYS A 39 -16.12 1.75 0.81
C LYS A 39 -17.06 0.72 1.42
N GLU A 40 -17.16 -0.46 0.81
CA GLU A 40 -17.98 -1.57 1.32
C GLU A 40 -17.32 -2.25 2.53
N MET A 41 -16.01 -2.08 2.69
CA MET A 41 -15.22 -2.69 3.76
C MET A 41 -15.03 -1.73 4.96
N VAL A 42 -15.65 -0.55 4.92
CA VAL A 42 -15.49 0.52 5.91
C VAL A 42 -16.85 0.97 6.40
N VAL A 43 -17.01 1.05 7.72
CA VAL A 43 -18.25 1.52 8.35
C VAL A 43 -18.00 2.79 9.16
N LYS A 44 -19.04 3.61 9.32
CA LYS A 44 -18.98 4.82 10.14
C LYS A 44 -19.97 4.71 11.30
N ILE A 45 -19.46 4.70 12.54
CA ILE A 45 -20.27 4.55 13.76
C ILE A 45 -19.89 5.65 14.73
N GLY A 46 -20.87 6.43 15.19
CA GLY A 46 -20.63 7.52 16.15
C GLY A 46 -19.59 8.54 15.68
N GLY A 47 -19.56 8.83 14.37
CA GLY A 47 -18.56 9.73 13.77
C GLY A 47 -17.19 9.09 13.50
N LYS A 48 -16.89 7.91 14.06
CA LYS A 48 -15.62 7.20 13.85
C LYS A 48 -15.68 6.34 12.59
N THR A 49 -14.59 6.33 11.83
CA THR A 49 -14.41 5.41 10.69
C THR A 49 -13.75 4.13 11.18
N LEU A 50 -14.35 2.99 10.86
CA LEU A 50 -13.85 1.67 11.21
C LEU A 50 -13.64 0.83 9.95
N TYR A 51 -12.58 0.04 9.94
CA TYR A 51 -12.16 -0.78 8.81
C TYR A 51 -12.31 -2.25 9.18
N SER A 52 -12.94 -3.04 8.33
CA SER A 52 -12.99 -4.49 8.53
C SER A 52 -11.62 -5.13 8.33
N LYS A 53 -11.47 -6.39 8.72
CA LYS A 53 -10.28 -7.18 8.40
C LYS A 53 -9.99 -7.22 6.89
N LYS A 54 -11.05 -7.39 6.07
CA LYS A 54 -10.94 -7.39 4.59
C LYS A 54 -10.35 -6.08 4.06
N ALA A 55 -10.69 -4.94 4.68
CA ALA A 55 -10.11 -3.66 4.31
C ALA A 55 -8.60 -3.59 4.58
N ILE A 56 -8.13 -4.17 5.69
CA ILE A 56 -6.70 -4.23 6.02
C ILE A 56 -5.95 -5.08 5.00
N ASP A 57 -6.50 -6.25 4.66
CA ASP A 57 -5.91 -7.15 3.66
C ASP A 57 -5.85 -6.47 2.28
N PHE A 58 -6.93 -5.79 1.89
CA PHE A 58 -6.97 -4.96 0.67
C PHE A 58 -5.88 -3.89 0.66
N LEU A 59 -5.74 -3.13 1.76
CA LEU A 59 -4.75 -2.07 1.88
C LEU A 59 -3.32 -2.59 1.80
N ASN A 60 -3.04 -3.74 2.43
CA ASN A 60 -1.72 -4.39 2.37
C ASN A 60 -1.41 -4.88 0.95
N ASN A 61 -2.37 -5.52 0.27
CA ASN A 61 -2.19 -5.98 -1.10
C ASN A 61 -1.93 -4.80 -2.06
N ARG A 62 -2.71 -3.72 -1.96
CA ARG A 62 -2.50 -2.51 -2.78
C ARG A 62 -1.17 -1.83 -2.49
N LYS A 63 -0.74 -1.80 -1.23
CA LYS A 63 0.58 -1.29 -0.85
C LYS A 63 1.70 -2.07 -1.55
N THR A 64 1.57 -3.39 -1.62
CA THR A 64 2.50 -4.25 -2.37
C THR A 64 2.42 -4.00 -3.87
N GLU A 65 1.23 -3.99 -4.48
CA GLU A 65 1.04 -3.73 -5.91
C GLU A 65 1.59 -2.36 -6.37
N MET A 66 1.46 -1.34 -5.51
CA MET A 66 2.01 0.00 -5.76
C MET A 66 3.51 0.09 -5.49
N GLY A 67 4.15 -0.99 -5.03
CA GLY A 67 5.59 -1.10 -4.80
C GLY A 67 6.09 -0.23 -3.64
N PHE A 68 5.29 -0.07 -2.58
CA PHE A 68 5.67 0.67 -1.37
C PHE A 68 6.50 -0.15 -0.38
N THR A 69 6.57 -1.49 -0.54
CA THR A 69 7.23 -2.39 0.44
C THR A 69 8.00 -3.55 -0.18
N GLU A 70 8.08 -3.65 -1.50
CA GLU A 70 8.92 -4.68 -2.08
C GLU A 70 10.37 -4.25 -1.91
N ALA A 71 11.13 -5.06 -1.18
CA ALA A 71 12.58 -5.01 -1.26
C ALA A 71 12.94 -5.14 -2.75
N ILE A 72 13.77 -4.22 -3.23
CA ILE A 72 14.15 -4.22 -4.64
C ILE A 72 15.60 -4.65 -4.76
N GLU A 73 15.85 -5.58 -5.66
CA GLU A 73 17.20 -5.93 -6.06
C GLU A 73 17.61 -5.10 -7.28
N LEU A 74 18.71 -4.38 -7.15
CA LEU A 74 19.30 -3.59 -8.22
C LEU A 74 20.80 -3.83 -8.27
N ALA A 75 21.29 -4.24 -9.45
CA ALA A 75 22.70 -4.59 -9.67
C ALA A 75 23.25 -5.63 -8.67
N GLY A 76 22.41 -6.58 -8.23
CA GLY A 76 22.79 -7.61 -7.26
C GLY A 76 22.78 -7.17 -5.80
N ILE A 77 22.25 -5.97 -5.50
CA ILE A 77 22.13 -5.43 -4.14
C ILE A 77 20.64 -5.34 -3.79
N GLU A 78 20.25 -5.94 -2.66
CA GLU A 78 18.90 -5.80 -2.11
C GLU A 78 18.75 -4.51 -1.30
N PHE A 79 17.68 -3.77 -1.57
CA PHE A 79 17.33 -2.55 -0.85
C PHE A 79 15.95 -2.68 -0.19
N PRO A 80 15.77 -2.25 1.06
CA PRO A 80 14.48 -2.25 1.74
C PRO A 80 13.39 -1.41 1.06
N SER A 81 13.78 -0.40 0.28
CA SER A 81 12.85 0.46 -0.44
C SER A 81 13.46 1.11 -1.68
N LYS A 82 12.59 1.53 -2.61
CA LYS A 82 12.97 2.37 -3.77
C LYS A 82 13.70 3.65 -3.36
N LYS A 83 13.32 4.25 -2.24
CA LYS A 83 13.93 5.48 -1.74
C LYS A 83 15.38 5.24 -1.32
N GLU A 84 15.63 4.13 -0.62
CA GLU A 84 16.98 3.76 -0.18
C GLU A 84 17.87 3.38 -1.36
N ALA A 85 17.36 2.63 -2.33
CA ALA A 85 18.11 2.35 -3.54
C ALA A 85 18.43 3.62 -4.34
N ALA A 86 17.45 4.52 -4.49
CA ALA A 86 17.65 5.79 -5.20
C ALA A 86 18.73 6.63 -4.50
N ALA A 87 18.69 6.71 -3.16
CA ALA A 87 19.71 7.38 -2.38
C ALA A 87 21.10 6.74 -2.53
N TYR A 88 21.19 5.40 -2.56
CA TYR A 88 22.44 4.67 -2.73
C TYR A 88 23.12 4.96 -4.08
N PHE A 89 22.35 4.99 -5.16
CA PHE A 89 22.86 5.27 -6.49
C PHE A 89 22.93 6.78 -6.83
N GLY A 90 22.51 7.66 -5.92
CA GLY A 90 22.53 9.11 -6.13
C GLY A 90 21.49 9.62 -7.13
N PHE A 91 20.39 8.90 -7.31
CA PHE A 91 19.30 9.29 -8.21
C PHE A 91 18.11 9.89 -7.46
N PRO A 92 17.34 10.78 -8.10
CA PRO A 92 15.99 11.12 -7.65
C PRO A 92 15.10 9.87 -7.59
N PRO A 93 14.25 9.71 -6.56
CA PRO A 93 13.32 8.57 -6.46
C PRO A 93 12.37 8.43 -7.65
N GLU A 94 12.06 9.53 -8.35
CA GLU A 94 11.22 9.50 -9.56
C GLU A 94 11.90 8.74 -10.71
N ASP A 95 13.21 8.90 -10.86
CA ASP A 95 13.97 8.26 -11.95
C ASP A 95 14.06 6.75 -11.73
N LEU A 96 14.22 6.32 -10.49
CA LEU A 96 14.19 4.90 -10.16
C LEU A 96 12.80 4.29 -10.41
N SER A 97 11.74 5.04 -10.11
CA SER A 97 10.36 4.63 -10.40
C SER A 97 10.12 4.47 -11.90
N ARG A 98 10.70 5.36 -12.72
CA ARG A 98 10.65 5.29 -14.18
C ARG A 98 11.42 4.09 -14.72
N TYR A 99 12.64 3.89 -14.24
CA TYR A 99 13.48 2.74 -14.60
C TYR A 99 12.76 1.41 -14.34
N LEU A 100 12.22 1.22 -13.13
CA LEU A 100 11.51 0.00 -12.77
C LEU A 100 10.26 -0.23 -13.62
N ARG A 101 9.53 0.83 -13.97
CA ARG A 101 8.37 0.72 -14.87
C ARG A 101 8.78 0.26 -16.27
N VAL A 102 9.86 0.81 -16.82
CA VAL A 102 10.38 0.45 -18.15
C VAL A 102 10.91 -0.98 -18.13
N LYS A 103 11.71 -1.37 -17.12
CA LYS A 103 12.20 -2.74 -16.95
C LYS A 103 11.06 -3.76 -16.96
N LYS A 104 10.01 -3.53 -16.16
CA LYS A 104 8.84 -4.43 -16.10
C LYS A 104 8.11 -4.54 -17.44
N ALA A 105 8.04 -3.45 -18.22
CA ALA A 105 7.45 -3.47 -19.54
C ALA A 105 8.29 -4.28 -20.54
N ILE A 106 9.62 -4.16 -20.50
CA ILE A 106 10.53 -4.94 -21.33
C ILE A 106 10.42 -6.44 -20.99
N GLU A 107 10.50 -6.81 -19.71
CA GLU A 107 10.36 -8.20 -19.26
C GLU A 107 9.01 -8.82 -19.64
N ALA A 108 7.93 -8.02 -19.69
CA ALA A 108 6.62 -8.48 -20.12
C ALA A 108 6.52 -8.72 -21.64
N VAL A 109 7.33 -8.02 -22.44
CA VAL A 109 7.44 -8.24 -23.88
C VAL A 109 8.31 -9.46 -24.17
N GLU A 110 9.40 -9.66 -23.44
CA GLU A 110 10.32 -10.81 -23.61
C GLU A 110 9.71 -12.17 -23.21
N LYS A 111 8.63 -12.16 -22.42
CA LYS A 111 7.91 -13.37 -22.00
C LYS A 111 6.75 -13.79 -22.92
N ASN A 112 6.45 -13.02 -23.97
CA ASN A 112 5.48 -13.36 -25.02
C ASN A 112 6.19 -13.81 -26.29
#